data_AF-A0A382VNB2-F1
#
_entry.id   AF-A0A382VNB2-F1
#
_cell.length_a   1.000
_cell.length_b   1.000
_cell.length_c   1.000
_cell.angle_alpha   90.00
_cell.angle_beta   90.00
_cell.angle_gamma   90.00
#
_symmetry.space_group_name_H-M   'P 1'
#
loop_
_entity.id
_entity.type
_entity.pdbx_description
1 polymer ?
#
loop_
_entity_poly.entity_id
_entity_poly.type
_entity_poly.pdbx_seq_one_letter_code
_entity_poly.pdbx_strand_id
1 'polypeptide(L)'
;MNIPLFLGYRTILAQFAALIVLWIIFTFKGLSTAVDIWWNNEIFNHGFLIIPVSFYLIWVNRANLRNLTITPSLFPAVVILGLILLYIVGLAGDIRLFLHVATFAMLPVIIWGLVGHHIAKRLLFPLCFILFSIPVGEQLIPYLQQITADGSVFLLKLTNIPNYRTGLYIEIPQGRFLVAEACSGVSFFIASIVM
;
A
#
# COMPACT_ATOMS: atom_id res chain seq x y z
N MET A 1 -5.65 13.16 34.71
CA MET A 1 -6.47 14.33 34.34
C MET A 1 -7.69 13.78 33.58
N ASN A 2 -8.78 13.54 34.31
CA ASN A 2 -9.98 12.88 33.79
C ASN A 2 -10.80 13.88 32.96
N ILE A 3 -10.68 13.80 31.64
CA ILE A 3 -11.53 14.55 30.73
C ILE A 3 -12.94 13.91 30.77
N PRO A 4 -14.02 14.67 30.96
CA PRO A 4 -15.37 14.13 30.99
C PRO A 4 -15.71 13.49 29.63
N LEU A 5 -16.19 12.23 29.69
CA LEU A 5 -16.36 11.29 28.57
C LEU A 5 -17.08 11.84 27.33
N PHE A 6 -17.95 12.84 27.48
CA PHE A 6 -18.74 13.42 26.37
C PHE A 6 -18.09 14.61 25.65
N LEU A 7 -17.32 15.46 26.35
CA LEU A 7 -16.58 16.56 25.70
C LEU A 7 -15.31 16.06 25.02
N GLY A 8 -14.65 15.05 25.61
CA GLY A 8 -13.44 14.44 25.05
C GLY A 8 -13.67 13.73 23.71
N TYR A 9 -14.84 13.12 23.49
CA TYR A 9 -15.13 12.42 22.25
C TYR A 9 -15.24 13.36 21.04
N ARG A 10 -15.90 14.52 21.22
CA ARG A 10 -16.05 15.51 20.13
C ARG A 10 -14.72 16.16 19.76
N THR A 11 -13.87 16.47 20.73
CA THR A 11 -12.54 17.02 20.48
C THR A 11 -11.59 16.00 19.85
N ILE A 12 -11.61 14.74 20.29
CA ILE A 12 -10.81 13.67 19.67
C ILE A 12 -11.26 13.40 18.24
N LEU A 13 -12.57 13.38 17.96
CA LEU A 13 -13.08 13.25 16.59
C LEU A 13 -12.66 14.43 15.71
N ALA A 14 -12.73 15.66 16.21
CA ALA A 14 -12.29 16.84 15.47
C ALA A 14 -10.78 16.79 15.19
N GLN A 15 -9.96 16.37 16.16
CA GLN A 15 -8.52 16.17 15.96
C GLN A 15 -8.22 15.07 14.93
N PHE A 16 -8.93 13.94 15.00
CA PHE A 16 -8.80 12.88 14.03
C PHE A 16 -9.16 13.36 12.63
N ALA A 17 -10.30 14.03 12.46
CA ALA A 17 -10.73 14.58 11.18
C ALA A 17 -9.70 15.59 10.62
N ALA A 18 -9.18 16.50 11.45
CA ALA A 18 -8.17 17.47 11.05
C ALA A 18 -6.86 16.78 10.60
N LEU A 19 -6.40 15.76 11.33
CA LEU A 19 -5.19 15.01 10.98
C LEU A 19 -5.37 14.19 9.70
N ILE A 20 -6.55 13.60 9.48
CA ILE A 20 -6.85 12.89 8.23
C ILE A 20 -6.88 13.86 7.06
N VAL A 21 -7.51 15.03 7.19
CA VAL A 21 -7.50 16.06 6.13
C VAL A 21 -6.07 16.51 5.84
N LEU A 22 -5.28 16.79 6.88
CA LEU A 22 -3.86 17.17 6.72
C LEU A 22 -3.06 16.07 6.02
N TRP A 23 -3.27 14.82 6.40
CA TRP A 23 -2.64 13.67 5.78
C TRP A 23 -3.03 13.53 4.30
N ILE A 24 -4.32 13.68 3.95
CA ILE A 24 -4.77 13.65 2.55
C ILE A 24 -4.11 14.75 1.73
N ILE A 25 -4.06 15.98 2.26
CA ILE A 25 -3.46 17.12 1.56
C ILE A 25 -1.96 16.90 1.36
N PHE A 26 -1.24 16.47 2.41
CA PHE A 26 0.20 16.24 2.34
C PHE A 26 0.56 15.07 1.41
N THR A 27 -0.20 13.98 1.49
CA THR A 27 0.06 12.73 0.75
C THR A 27 -0.73 12.61 -0.56
N PHE A 28 -1.29 13.71 -1.07
CA PHE A 28 -2.20 13.70 -2.21
C PHE A 28 -1.62 12.99 -3.45
N LYS A 29 -0.34 13.25 -3.78
CA LYS A 29 0.34 12.58 -4.91
C LYS A 29 0.52 11.08 -4.64
N GLY A 30 0.79 10.68 -3.40
CA GLY A 30 0.86 9.27 -2.98
C GLY A 30 -0.47 8.55 -3.15
N LEU A 31 -1.54 9.20 -2.71
CA LEU A 31 -2.90 8.70 -2.85
C LEU A 31 -3.33 8.59 -4.31
N SER A 32 -3.14 9.65 -5.11
CA SER A 32 -3.57 9.66 -6.51
C SER A 32 -2.88 8.56 -7.31
N THR A 33 -1.56 8.44 -7.17
CA THR A 33 -0.78 7.41 -7.88
C THR A 33 -1.13 6.00 -7.40
N ALA A 34 -1.43 5.80 -6.12
CA ALA A 34 -1.88 4.51 -5.62
C ALA A 34 -3.26 4.12 -6.19
N VAL A 35 -4.20 5.07 -6.22
CA VAL A 35 -5.53 4.86 -6.81
C VAL A 35 -5.44 4.55 -8.30
N ASP A 36 -4.56 5.26 -9.03
CA ASP A 36 -4.31 4.99 -10.44
C ASP A 36 -3.80 3.55 -10.65
N ILE A 37 -2.90 3.07 -9.79
CA ILE A 37 -2.40 1.68 -9.85
C ILE A 37 -3.50 0.69 -9.53
N TRP A 38 -4.27 0.90 -8.46
CA TRP A 38 -5.34 -0.01 -8.08
C TRP A 38 -6.45 -0.11 -9.14
N TRP A 39 -6.70 0.99 -9.87
CA TRP A 39 -7.71 1.02 -10.92
C TRP A 39 -7.24 0.33 -12.21
N ASN A 40 -5.99 0.58 -12.60
CA ASN A 40 -5.48 0.12 -13.90
C ASN A 40 -4.79 -1.25 -13.83
N ASN A 41 -4.45 -1.74 -12.65
CA ASN A 41 -3.73 -3.00 -12.46
C ASN A 41 -4.54 -4.01 -11.65
N GLU A 42 -4.95 -5.10 -12.30
CA GLU A 42 -5.72 -6.19 -11.68
C GLU A 42 -4.99 -6.82 -10.49
N ILE A 43 -3.65 -6.84 -10.50
CA ILE A 43 -2.82 -7.39 -9.42
C ILE A 43 -3.00 -6.60 -8.13
N PHE A 44 -3.16 -5.27 -8.22
CA PHE A 44 -3.21 -4.36 -7.07
C PHE A 44 -4.62 -3.86 -6.72
N ASN A 45 -5.65 -4.27 -7.47
CA ASN A 45 -7.05 -3.85 -7.24
C ASN A 45 -7.54 -4.13 -5.81
N HIS A 46 -7.04 -5.20 -5.20
CA HIS A 46 -7.32 -5.57 -3.81
C HIS A 46 -7.03 -4.45 -2.78
N GLY A 47 -6.15 -3.48 -3.11
CA GLY A 47 -5.86 -2.31 -2.27
C GLY A 47 -7.10 -1.50 -1.89
N PHE A 48 -8.10 -1.40 -2.79
CA PHE A 48 -9.38 -0.74 -2.50
C PHE A 48 -10.16 -1.41 -1.38
N LEU A 49 -10.09 -2.73 -1.25
CA LEU A 49 -10.83 -3.49 -0.24
C LEU A 49 -10.13 -3.47 1.12
N ILE A 50 -8.79 -3.40 1.14
CA ILE A 50 -8.01 -3.45 2.37
C ILE A 50 -8.37 -2.30 3.31
N ILE A 51 -8.52 -1.07 2.79
CA ILE A 51 -8.78 0.11 3.62
C ILE A 51 -10.15 0.02 4.32
N PRO A 52 -11.29 -0.18 3.61
CA PRO A 52 -12.59 -0.39 4.24
C PRO A 52 -12.62 -1.57 5.21
N VAL A 53 -12.00 -2.69 4.86
CA VAL A 53 -11.94 -3.88 5.74
C VAL A 53 -11.16 -3.56 7.01
N SER A 54 -10.06 -2.81 6.93
CA SER A 54 -9.30 -2.37 8.10
C SER A 54 -10.15 -1.52 9.05
N PHE A 55 -10.91 -0.56 8.52
CA PHE A 55 -11.84 0.24 9.32
C PHE A 55 -12.98 -0.59 9.91
N TYR A 56 -13.51 -1.55 9.14
CA TYR A 56 -14.52 -2.48 9.64
C TYR A 56 -13.97 -3.35 10.80
N LEU A 57 -12.74 -3.85 10.70
CA LEU A 57 -12.09 -4.61 11.78
C LEU A 57 -11.87 -3.77 13.04
N ILE A 58 -11.53 -2.48 12.89
CA ILE A 58 -11.46 -1.54 14.01
C ILE A 58 -12.85 -1.37 14.64
N TRP A 59 -13.89 -1.22 13.82
CA TRP A 59 -15.27 -1.08 14.28
C TRP A 59 -15.77 -2.30 15.04
N VAL A 60 -15.52 -3.51 14.54
CA VAL A 60 -15.91 -4.77 15.23
C VAL A 60 -15.24 -4.87 16.60
N ASN A 61 -13.98 -4.45 16.71
CA ASN A 61 -13.24 -4.47 17.97
C ASN A 61 -13.66 -3.39 18.99
N ARG A 62 -14.59 -2.49 18.66
CA ARG A 62 -15.03 -1.40 19.56
C ARG A 62 -15.49 -1.88 20.94
N ALA A 63 -16.11 -3.06 21.02
CA ALA A 63 -16.59 -3.61 22.28
C ALA A 63 -15.44 -3.92 23.26
N ASN A 64 -14.33 -4.45 22.73
CA ASN A 64 -13.11 -4.74 23.49
C ASN A 64 -12.34 -3.47 23.88
N LEU A 65 -12.59 -2.35 23.18
CA LEU A 65 -11.93 -1.06 23.42
C LEU A 65 -12.68 -0.16 24.40
N ARG A 66 -13.94 -0.45 24.70
CA ARG A 66 -14.82 0.42 25.50
C ARG A 66 -14.33 0.66 26.94
N ASN A 67 -13.57 -0.29 27.50
CA ASN A 67 -13.03 -0.22 28.86
C ASN A 67 -11.60 0.33 28.92
N LEU A 68 -10.99 0.63 27.77
CA LEU A 68 -9.64 1.18 27.69
C LEU A 68 -9.71 2.70 27.66
N THR A 69 -8.84 3.34 28.44
CA THR A 69 -8.68 4.80 28.42
C THR A 69 -7.80 5.21 27.24
N ILE A 70 -8.22 6.25 26.52
CA ILE A 70 -7.41 6.85 25.46
C ILE A 70 -6.29 7.65 26.13
N THR A 71 -5.05 7.25 25.89
CA THR A 71 -3.86 7.92 26.41
C THR A 71 -2.98 8.35 25.24
N PRO A 72 -3.20 9.53 24.64
CA PRO A 72 -2.42 10.01 23.50
C PRO A 72 -0.93 9.99 23.83
N SER A 73 -0.11 9.57 22.87
CA SER A 73 1.34 9.50 23.02
C SER A 73 2.03 10.37 21.99
N LEU A 74 3.10 11.05 22.41
CA LEU A 74 3.98 11.81 21.53
C LEU A 74 5.01 10.92 20.82
N PHE A 75 5.23 9.70 21.28
CA PHE A 75 6.22 8.79 20.69
C PHE A 75 6.00 8.53 19.19
N PRO A 76 4.76 8.29 18.70
CA PRO A 76 4.50 8.10 17.28
C PRO A 76 4.82 9.34 16.42
N ALA A 77 4.92 10.54 17.01
CA ALA A 77 5.29 11.75 16.27
C ALA A 77 6.70 11.67 15.67
N VAL A 78 7.64 11.00 16.36
CA VAL A 78 8.99 10.77 15.83
C VAL A 78 8.95 9.85 14.60
N VAL A 79 8.09 8.83 14.64
CA VAL A 79 7.89 7.92 13.50
C VAL A 79 7.24 8.67 12.34
N ILE A 80 6.25 9.54 12.60
CA ILE A 80 5.64 10.40 11.58
C ILE A 80 6.69 11.30 10.93
N LEU A 81 7.60 11.89 11.71
CA LEU A 81 8.68 12.72 11.17
C LEU A 81 9.56 11.92 10.19
N GLY A 82 9.93 10.68 10.55
CA GLY A 82 10.66 9.79 9.66
C GLY A 82 9.89 9.45 8.37
N LEU A 83 8.58 9.24 8.47
CA LEU A 83 7.72 8.98 7.30
C LEU A 83 7.54 10.23 6.43
N ILE A 84 7.48 11.43 7.01
CA ILE A 84 7.47 12.70 6.27
C ILE A 84 8.78 12.83 5.46
N LEU A 85 9.92 12.57 6.09
CA LEU A 85 11.22 12.59 5.39
C LEU A 85 11.25 11.55 4.28
N LEU A 86 10.78 10.32 4.53
CA LEU A 86 10.70 9.28 3.51
C LEU A 86 9.79 9.69 2.34
N TYR A 87 8.66 10.33 2.62
CA TYR A 87 7.76 10.86 1.59
C TYR A 87 8.44 11.94 0.75
N ILE A 88 9.16 12.87 1.38
CA ILE A 88 9.90 13.93 0.68
C ILE A 88 11.02 13.33 -0.18
N VAL A 89 11.75 12.34 0.32
CA VAL A 89 12.78 11.61 -0.45
C VAL A 89 12.14 10.89 -1.64
N GLY A 90 10.99 10.22 -1.44
CA GLY A 90 10.23 9.58 -2.51
C GLY A 90 9.77 10.58 -3.57
N LEU A 91 9.33 11.77 -3.15
CA LEU A 91 8.91 12.85 -4.05
C LEU A 91 10.10 13.42 -4.84
N ALA A 92 11.23 13.67 -4.18
CA ALA A 92 12.42 14.27 -4.77
C ALA A 92 13.18 13.30 -5.69
N GLY A 93 13.20 12.01 -5.34
CA GLY A 93 13.84 10.96 -6.13
C GLY A 93 12.94 10.26 -7.16
N ASP A 94 11.68 10.70 -7.27
CA ASP A 94 10.63 10.05 -8.09
C ASP A 94 10.48 8.53 -7.80
N ILE A 95 10.70 8.15 -6.54
CA ILE A 95 10.63 6.76 -6.06
C ILE A 95 9.21 6.50 -5.56
N ARG A 96 8.34 5.97 -6.44
CA ARG A 96 6.94 5.64 -6.14
C ARG A 96 6.78 4.75 -4.92
N LEU A 97 7.63 3.73 -4.77
CA LEU A 97 7.59 2.84 -3.61
C LEU A 97 7.71 3.60 -2.29
N PHE A 98 8.64 4.54 -2.17
CA PHE A 98 8.83 5.32 -0.95
C PHE A 98 7.65 6.25 -0.68
N LEU A 99 7.10 6.83 -1.75
CA LEU A 99 5.89 7.65 -1.70
C LEU A 99 4.70 6.85 -1.12
N HIS A 100 4.45 5.64 -1.63
CA HIS A 100 3.34 4.78 -1.19
C HIS A 100 3.55 4.22 0.22
N VAL A 101 4.76 3.74 0.53
CA VAL A 101 5.11 3.27 1.88
C VAL A 101 4.90 4.38 2.89
N ALA A 102 5.41 5.59 2.64
CA ALA A 102 5.22 6.69 3.55
C ALA A 102 3.74 7.09 3.69
N THR A 103 3.00 7.14 2.58
CA THR A 103 1.57 7.49 2.59
C THR A 103 0.75 6.54 3.46
N PHE A 104 0.81 5.24 3.20
CA PHE A 104 -0.03 4.25 3.88
C PHE A 104 0.50 3.85 5.26
N ALA A 105 1.80 3.96 5.53
CA ALA A 105 2.34 3.76 6.89
C ALA A 105 2.05 4.94 7.82
N MET A 106 1.86 6.15 7.30
CA MET A 106 1.57 7.31 8.14
C MET A 106 0.18 7.21 8.78
N LEU A 107 -0.81 6.62 8.10
CA LEU A 107 -2.17 6.45 8.59
C LEU A 107 -2.28 5.62 9.90
N PRO A 108 -1.72 4.39 10.00
CA PRO A 108 -1.75 3.63 11.25
C PRO A 108 -0.93 4.30 12.37
N VAL A 109 0.13 5.03 12.04
CA VAL A 109 0.94 5.77 13.03
C VAL A 109 0.17 6.98 13.58
N ILE A 110 -0.60 7.70 12.76
CA ILE A 110 -1.52 8.75 13.20
C ILE A 110 -2.57 8.17 14.15
N ILE A 111 -3.19 7.04 13.78
CA ILE A 111 -4.16 6.36 14.66
C ILE A 111 -3.50 5.99 15.98
N TRP A 112 -2.30 5.42 15.96
CA TRP A 112 -1.53 5.07 17.16
C TRP A 112 -1.26 6.28 18.06
N GLY A 113 -0.87 7.44 17.50
CA GLY A 113 -0.66 8.67 18.25
C GLY A 113 -1.90 9.14 19.02
N LEU A 114 -3.07 9.00 18.39
CA LEU A 114 -4.34 9.45 18.97
C LEU A 114 -4.89 8.49 20.02
N VAL A 115 -4.85 7.18 19.77
CA VAL A 115 -5.43 6.17 20.68
C VAL A 115 -4.48 5.75 21.80
N GLY A 116 -3.17 5.93 21.59
CA GLY A 116 -2.14 5.54 22.55
C GLY A 116 -1.64 4.10 22.39
N HIS A 117 -0.54 3.79 23.11
CA HIS A 117 0.15 2.50 22.99
C HIS A 117 -0.70 1.28 23.34
N HIS A 118 -1.57 1.38 24.34
CA HIS A 118 -2.36 0.23 24.81
C HIS A 118 -3.43 -0.17 23.81
N ILE A 119 -4.17 0.80 23.28
CA ILE A 119 -5.20 0.56 22.27
C ILE A 119 -4.57 0.16 20.93
N ALA A 120 -3.49 0.81 20.52
CA ALA A 120 -2.80 0.48 19.26
C ALA A 120 -2.27 -0.96 19.26
N LYS A 121 -1.77 -1.47 20.39
CA LYS A 121 -1.36 -2.88 20.50
C LYS A 121 -2.53 -3.86 20.29
N ARG A 122 -3.73 -3.51 20.75
CA ARG A 122 -4.96 -4.31 20.52
C ARG A 122 -5.43 -4.23 19.07
N LEU A 123 -5.16 -3.11 18.41
CA LEU A 123 -5.45 -2.86 17.00
C LEU A 123 -4.25 -3.15 16.09
N LEU A 124 -3.24 -3.88 16.56
CA LEU A 124 -2.03 -4.12 15.75
C LEU A 124 -2.37 -4.80 14.42
N PHE A 125 -3.26 -5.80 14.46
CA PHE A 125 -3.69 -6.50 13.25
C PHE A 125 -4.33 -5.57 12.20
N PRO A 126 -5.41 -4.82 12.47
CA PRO A 126 -5.99 -3.92 11.48
C PRO A 126 -5.05 -2.76 11.08
N LEU A 127 -4.18 -2.28 11.99
CA LEU A 127 -3.22 -1.23 11.67
C LEU A 127 -2.13 -1.72 10.70
N CYS A 128 -1.60 -2.93 10.92
CA CYS A 128 -0.68 -3.58 9.99
C CYS A 128 -1.39 -3.98 8.69
N PHE A 129 -2.67 -4.34 8.76
CA PHE A 129 -3.44 -4.75 7.58
C PHE A 129 -3.52 -3.64 6.54
N ILE A 130 -3.60 -2.37 6.96
CA ILE A 130 -3.56 -1.19 6.08
C ILE A 130 -2.29 -1.19 5.22
N LEU A 131 -1.15 -1.64 5.73
CA LEU A 131 0.12 -1.64 4.98
C LEU A 131 0.07 -2.55 3.74
N PHE A 132 -0.80 -3.55 3.72
CA PHE A 132 -0.98 -4.40 2.54
C PHE A 132 -1.66 -3.66 1.38
N SER A 133 -2.21 -2.45 1.57
CA SER A 133 -2.70 -1.64 0.44
C SER A 133 -1.57 -1.01 -0.38
N ILE A 134 -0.33 -1.03 0.11
CA ILE A 134 0.83 -0.47 -0.59
C ILE A 134 1.09 -1.32 -1.85
N PRO A 135 1.06 -0.73 -3.07
CA PRO A 135 1.38 -1.46 -4.29
C PRO A 135 2.89 -1.69 -4.42
N VAL A 136 3.42 -2.64 -3.66
CA VAL A 136 4.84 -3.01 -3.69
C VAL A 136 5.16 -3.79 -4.96
N GLY A 137 6.21 -3.40 -5.67
CA GLY A 137 6.74 -4.16 -6.80
C GLY A 137 6.13 -3.84 -8.17
N GLU A 138 5.25 -2.83 -8.29
CA GLU A 138 4.73 -2.36 -9.58
C GLU A 138 5.86 -2.00 -10.56
N GLN A 139 6.91 -1.36 -10.07
CA GLN A 139 8.08 -0.99 -10.86
C GLN A 139 8.87 -2.19 -11.39
N LEU A 140 8.72 -3.38 -10.77
CA LEU A 140 9.43 -4.59 -11.14
C LEU A 140 8.71 -5.37 -12.26
N ILE A 141 7.39 -5.20 -12.38
CA ILE A 141 6.56 -5.84 -13.39
C ILE A 141 7.14 -5.72 -14.81
N PRO A 142 7.47 -4.52 -15.34
CA PRO A 142 7.97 -4.40 -16.70
C PRO A 142 9.28 -5.15 -16.93
N TYR A 143 10.18 -5.18 -15.93
CA TYR A 143 11.45 -5.90 -16.02
C TYR A 143 11.21 -7.42 -16.08
N LEU A 144 10.33 -7.96 -15.23
CA LEU A 144 10.00 -9.38 -15.23
C LEU A 144 9.25 -9.81 -16.50
N GLN A 145 8.38 -8.95 -17.04
CA GLN A 145 7.73 -9.19 -18.33
C GLN A 145 8.75 -9.27 -19.48
N GLN A 146 9.77 -8.41 -19.47
CA GLN A 146 10.84 -8.47 -20.49
C GLN A 146 11.61 -9.79 -20.40
N ILE A 147 12.01 -10.21 -19.19
CA ILE A 147 12.69 -11.48 -18.98
C ILE A 147 11.82 -12.66 -19.46
N THR A 148 10.52 -12.63 -19.15
CA THR A 148 9.56 -13.66 -19.58
C THR A 148 9.41 -13.69 -21.11
N ALA A 149 9.37 -12.53 -21.76
CA ALA A 149 9.32 -12.42 -23.20
C ALA A 149 10.61 -12.95 -23.86
N ASP A 150 11.77 -12.62 -23.30
CA ASP A 150 13.08 -13.10 -23.75
C ASP A 150 13.16 -14.64 -23.66
N GLY A 151 12.76 -15.19 -22.52
CA GLY A 151 12.71 -16.64 -22.29
C GLY A 151 11.75 -17.34 -23.26
N SER A 152 10.58 -16.75 -23.51
CA SER A 152 9.62 -17.29 -24.48
C SER A 152 10.18 -17.33 -25.90
N VAL A 153 10.83 -16.24 -26.35
CA VAL A 153 11.48 -16.19 -27.67
C VAL A 153 12.64 -17.19 -27.77
N PHE A 154 13.42 -17.33 -26.70
CA PHE A 154 14.51 -18.31 -26.64
C PHE A 154 13.99 -19.75 -26.84
N LEU A 155 12.91 -20.11 -26.15
CA LEU A 155 12.31 -21.44 -26.28
C LEU A 155 11.70 -21.67 -27.67
N LEU A 156 11.06 -20.67 -28.26
CA LEU A 156 10.54 -20.75 -29.64
C LEU A 156 11.65 -20.94 -30.68
N LYS A 157 12.81 -20.29 -30.49
CA LYS A 157 13.99 -20.51 -31.34
C LYS A 157 14.53 -21.93 -31.19
N LEU A 158 14.54 -22.47 -29.97
CA LEU A 158 15.00 -23.83 -29.70
C LEU A 158 14.13 -24.89 -30.42
N THR A 159 12.83 -24.61 -30.59
CA THR A 159 11.88 -25.47 -31.31
C THR A 159 11.76 -25.15 -32.80
N ASN A 160 12.60 -24.27 -33.35
CA ASN A 160 12.57 -23.80 -34.74
C ASN A 160 11.23 -23.17 -35.18
N ILE A 161 10.49 -22.56 -34.26
CA ILE A 161 9.27 -21.82 -34.59
C ILE A 161 9.64 -20.39 -34.99
N PRO A 162 9.33 -19.96 -36.23
CA PRO A 162 9.61 -18.59 -36.66
C PRO A 162 8.78 -17.62 -35.82
N ASN A 163 9.44 -16.60 -35.30
CA ASN A 163 8.83 -15.60 -34.44
C ASN A 163 9.36 -14.20 -34.74
N TYR A 164 8.51 -13.20 -34.52
CA TYR A 164 8.86 -11.79 -34.57
C TYR A 164 8.44 -11.12 -33.27
N ARG A 165 9.32 -10.32 -32.64
CA ARG A 165 9.04 -9.68 -31.36
C ARG A 165 9.05 -8.16 -31.50
N THR A 166 7.98 -7.54 -30.99
CA THR A 166 7.87 -6.08 -30.82
C THR A 166 7.55 -5.76 -29.36
N GLY A 167 8.57 -5.46 -28.56
CA GLY A 167 8.40 -5.23 -27.13
C GLY A 167 7.91 -6.48 -26.39
N LEU A 168 6.70 -6.42 -25.82
CA LEU A 168 6.03 -7.54 -25.13
C LEU A 168 5.12 -8.37 -26.05
N TYR A 169 4.98 -7.97 -27.32
CA TYR A 169 4.22 -8.73 -28.32
C TYR A 169 5.15 -9.71 -29.04
N ILE A 170 4.70 -10.97 -29.12
CA ILE A 170 5.37 -12.06 -29.84
C ILE A 170 4.41 -12.54 -30.92
N GLU A 171 4.83 -12.40 -32.18
CA GLU A 171 4.08 -12.84 -33.36
C GLU A 171 4.68 -14.13 -33.90
N ILE A 172 3.81 -15.11 -34.12
CA ILE A 172 4.12 -16.37 -34.80
C ILE A 172 3.11 -16.59 -35.93
N PRO A 173 3.34 -17.51 -36.88
CA PRO A 173 2.40 -17.72 -37.99
C PRO A 173 0.96 -18.03 -37.56
N GLN A 174 0.78 -18.57 -36.36
CA GLN A 174 -0.51 -18.96 -35.79
C GLN A 174 -1.23 -17.82 -35.04
N GLY A 175 -0.58 -16.66 -34.84
CA GLY A 175 -1.20 -15.52 -34.17
C GLY A 175 -0.22 -14.62 -33.41
N ARG A 176 -0.79 -13.61 -32.73
CA ARG A 176 -0.07 -12.63 -31.91
C ARG A 176 -0.37 -12.84 -30.43
N PHE A 177 0.68 -12.96 -29.63
CA PHE A 177 0.61 -13.16 -28.19
C PHE A 177 1.19 -11.94 -27.48
N LEU A 178 0.58 -11.56 -26.35
CA LEU A 178 1.06 -10.50 -25.47
C LEU A 178 1.48 -11.11 -24.14
N VAL A 179 2.67 -10.77 -23.67
CA VAL A 179 3.10 -11.10 -22.29
C VAL A 179 2.39 -10.13 -21.33
N ALA A 180 1.18 -10.49 -20.93
CA ALA A 180 0.40 -9.72 -19.96
C ALA A 180 1.10 -9.65 -18.58
N GLU A 181 0.75 -8.65 -17.78
CA GLU A 181 1.39 -8.41 -16.47
C GLU A 181 1.23 -9.60 -15.52
N ALA A 182 0.06 -10.26 -15.56
CA ALA A 182 -0.21 -11.47 -14.79
C ALA A 182 0.75 -12.63 -15.11
N CYS A 183 1.34 -12.65 -16.31
CA CYS A 183 2.27 -13.69 -16.75
C CYS A 183 3.74 -13.40 -16.35
N SER A 184 4.03 -12.25 -15.73
CA SER A 184 5.38 -11.85 -15.32
C SER A 184 5.93 -12.66 -14.14
N GLY A 185 5.08 -13.38 -13.41
CA GLY A 185 5.47 -14.08 -12.18
C GLY A 185 5.78 -13.15 -11.00
N VAL A 186 5.46 -11.86 -11.10
CA VAL A 186 5.78 -10.85 -10.06
C VAL A 186 5.24 -11.23 -8.68
N SER A 187 4.04 -11.80 -8.61
CA SER A 187 3.42 -12.20 -7.34
C SER A 187 4.23 -13.30 -6.63
N PHE A 188 4.78 -14.26 -7.39
CA PHE A 188 5.64 -15.31 -6.84
C PHE A 188 7.01 -14.76 -6.40
N PHE A 189 7.58 -13.83 -7.18
CA PHE A 189 8.83 -13.18 -6.85
C PHE A 189 8.73 -12.38 -5.54
N ILE A 190 7.68 -11.56 -5.41
CA ILE A 190 7.43 -10.78 -4.18
C ILE A 190 7.25 -11.74 -2.99
N ALA A 191 6.43 -12.79 -3.14
CA ALA A 191 6.21 -13.76 -2.07
C ALA A 191 7.51 -14.45 -1.60
N SER A 192 8.41 -14.79 -2.53
CA SER A 192 9.66 -15.48 -2.23
C SER A 192 10.72 -14.62 -1.53
N ILE A 193 10.67 -13.29 -1.69
CA ILE A 193 11.59 -12.37 -1.00
C ILE A 193 11.05 -11.97 0.36
N VAL A 194 9.72 -11.87 0.48
CA VAL A 194 9.06 -11.41 1.70
C VAL A 194 8.94 -12.52 2.76
N MET A 195 8.86 -13.79 2.36
CA MET A 195 8.89 -14.96 3.26
C MET A 195 10.32 -15.45 3.52
#